data_AF-A0A8X6WAG2-F1
#
_entry.id   AF-A0A8X6WAG2-F1
#
_cell.length_a   1.000
_cell.length_b   1.000
_cell.length_c   1.000
_cell.angle_alpha   90.00
_cell.angle_beta   90.00
_cell.angle_gamma   90.00
#
_symmetry.space_group_name_H-M   'P 1'
#
loop_
_entity.id
_entity.type
_entity.pdbx_description
1 polymer ?
#
loop_
_entity_poly.entity_id
_entity_poly.type
_entity_poly.pdbx_seq_one_letter_code
_entity_poly.pdbx_strand_id
1 'polypeptide(L)'
;MEKCQERKAVLALQPNPMRLTERHFLEVIAPSEKKLRPARKCYVCSLKKNDNRKRIRKETRYFCPDCDVGLCLTPCFKLYHTKLDL
;
A
#
# COMPACT_ATOMS: atom_id res chain seq x y z
N MET A 1 -14.41 23.18 -20.96
CA MET A 1 -13.65 21.99 -21.38
C MET A 1 -13.42 21.13 -20.17
N GLU A 2 -14.21 20.06 -20.13
CA GLU A 2 -14.41 19.12 -19.06
C GLU A 2 -13.22 18.17 -18.96
N LYS A 3 -12.65 17.97 -17.76
CA LYS A 3 -11.75 16.84 -17.49
C LYS A 3 -12.20 16.16 -16.22
N CYS A 4 -13.28 15.39 -16.35
CA CYS A 4 -13.65 14.32 -15.44
C CYS A 4 -12.51 13.26 -15.49
N GLN A 5 -11.55 13.35 -14.58
CA GLN A 5 -10.53 12.32 -14.45
C GLN A 5 -11.18 11.08 -13.83
N GLU A 6 -11.26 10.04 -14.66
CA GLU A 6 -11.84 8.73 -14.41
C GLU A 6 -11.36 8.17 -13.07
N ARG A 7 -12.29 8.09 -12.12
CA ARG A 7 -12.10 7.33 -10.90
C ARG A 7 -12.16 5.86 -11.29
N LYS A 8 -11.02 5.22 -11.55
CA LYS A 8 -10.95 3.76 -11.65
C LYS A 8 -11.56 3.19 -10.37
N ALA A 9 -12.71 2.54 -10.53
CA ALA A 9 -13.36 1.81 -9.46
C ALA A 9 -12.36 0.79 -8.93
N VAL A 10 -11.91 0.97 -7.69
CA VAL A 10 -11.17 -0.05 -6.97
C VAL A 10 -12.20 -1.14 -6.67
N LEU A 11 -12.37 -2.06 -7.62
CA LEU A 11 -13.01 -3.34 -7.33
C LEU A 11 -12.33 -3.87 -6.06
N ALA A 12 -13.10 -4.15 -5.03
CA ALA A 12 -12.62 -4.74 -3.78
C ALA A 12 -12.19 -6.19 -4.07
N LEU A 13 -11.06 -6.32 -4.77
CA LEU A 13 -10.42 -7.58 -5.09
C LEU A 13 -9.64 -7.99 -3.84
N GLN A 14 -9.93 -9.21 -3.38
CA GLN A 14 -9.05 -9.95 -2.50
C GLN A 14 -7.60 -9.78 -3.00
N PRO A 15 -6.62 -9.55 -2.10
CA PRO A 15 -5.24 -9.38 -2.52
C PRO A 15 -4.79 -10.59 -3.34
N ASN A 16 -4.22 -10.35 -4.52
CA ASN A 16 -3.76 -11.40 -5.43
C ASN A 16 -2.91 -12.43 -4.65
N PRO A 17 -3.23 -13.74 -4.70
CA PRO A 17 -2.47 -14.76 -3.97
C PRO A 17 -0.98 -14.78 -4.35
N MET A 18 -0.62 -14.29 -5.54
CA MET A 18 0.78 -14.19 -5.98
C MET A 18 1.65 -13.32 -5.08
N ARG A 19 1.06 -12.45 -4.24
CA ARG A 19 1.81 -11.70 -3.22
C ARG A 19 2.65 -12.59 -2.30
N LEU A 20 2.24 -13.86 -2.11
CA LEU A 20 2.87 -14.80 -1.17
C LEU A 20 3.95 -15.68 -1.80
N THR A 21 3.91 -15.86 -3.12
CA THR A 21 4.72 -16.86 -3.83
C THR A 21 5.78 -16.23 -4.71
N GLU A 22 5.50 -15.06 -5.28
CA GLU A 22 6.43 -14.38 -6.18
C GLU A 22 7.47 -13.55 -5.42
N ARG A 23 8.54 -13.20 -6.15
CA ARG A 23 9.56 -12.28 -5.67
C ARG A 23 9.14 -10.85 -5.98
N HIS A 24 8.71 -10.14 -4.95
CA HIS A 24 8.31 -8.74 -5.03
C HIS A 24 9.46 -7.87 -4.49
N PHE A 25 9.54 -6.61 -4.95
CA PHE A 25 10.49 -5.62 -4.44
C PHE A 25 9.77 -4.32 -4.10
N LEU A 26 10.36 -3.55 -3.19
CA LEU A 26 9.87 -2.21 -2.89
C LEU A 26 10.50 -1.19 -3.83
N GLU A 27 9.67 -0.26 -4.29
CA GLU A 27 10.10 0.94 -4.97
C GLU A 27 9.72 2.19 -4.18
N VAL A 28 10.38 3.31 -4.49
CA VAL A 28 10.06 4.62 -3.92
C VAL A 28 9.15 5.36 -4.88
N ILE A 29 8.06 5.94 -4.36
CA ILE A 29 7.13 6.72 -5.18
C ILE A 29 7.85 7.97 -5.69
N ALA A 30 7.94 8.12 -7.01
CA ALA A 30 8.53 9.29 -7.65
C ALA A 30 7.83 10.59 -7.21
N PRO A 31 8.57 11.70 -7.04
CA PRO A 31 7.98 13.01 -6.86
C PRO A 31 7.06 13.38 -8.04
N SER A 32 6.05 14.20 -7.77
CA SER A 32 5.24 14.84 -8.79
C SER A 32 5.31 16.36 -8.65
N GLU A 33 4.90 17.08 -9.69
CA GLU A 33 4.82 18.55 -9.67
C GLU A 33 4.03 19.09 -8.47
N LYS A 34 3.00 18.35 -8.02
CA LYS A 34 2.15 18.73 -6.89
C LYS A 34 2.73 18.36 -5.52
N LYS A 35 3.58 17.34 -5.44
CA LYS A 35 4.10 16.83 -4.16
C LYS A 35 5.52 16.31 -4.34
N LEU A 36 6.46 16.92 -3.62
CA LEU A 36 7.86 16.50 -3.62
C LEU A 36 8.07 15.12 -2.96
N ARG A 37 7.23 14.79 -1.96
CA ARG A 37 7.33 13.54 -1.19
C ARG A 37 5.98 12.80 -1.10
N PRO A 38 5.43 12.26 -2.20
CA PRO A 38 4.13 11.58 -2.21
C PRO A 38 4.11 10.29 -1.39
N ALA A 39 3.21 10.18 -0.42
CA ALA A 39 3.13 8.98 0.42
C ALA A 39 1.80 8.24 0.18
N ARG A 40 1.83 6.92 0.30
CA ARG A 40 0.64 6.05 0.32
C ARG A 40 0.39 5.55 1.74
N LYS A 41 -0.85 5.15 2.04
CA LYS A 41 -1.19 4.49 3.30
C LYS A 41 -0.59 3.08 3.31
N CYS A 42 0.08 2.71 4.39
CA CYS A 42 0.54 1.32 4.59
C CYS A 42 -0.67 0.39 4.81
N TYR A 43 -0.82 -0.62 3.96
CA TYR A 43 -1.94 -1.57 4.05
C TYR A 43 -1.93 -2.32 5.40
N VAL A 44 -0.81 -2.96 5.75
CA VAL A 44 -0.64 -3.74 6.97
C VAL A 44 -0.89 -2.90 8.22
N CYS A 45 -0.34 -1.68 8.30
CA CYS A 45 -0.61 -0.80 9.44
C CYS A 45 -2.09 -0.43 9.53
N SER A 46 -2.77 -0.24 8.39
CA SER A 46 -4.18 0.16 8.38
C SER A 46 -5.15 -0.92 8.86
N LEU A 47 -4.72 -2.18 8.90
CA LEU A 47 -5.47 -3.28 9.51
C LEU A 47 -5.37 -3.28 11.04
N LYS A 48 -4.25 -2.80 11.59
CA LYS A 48 -3.99 -2.77 13.03
C LYS A 48 -4.79 -1.66 13.72
N LYS A 49 -5.14 -1.90 14.99
CA LYS A 49 -5.73 -0.91 15.90
C LYS A 49 -4.72 -0.49 16.94
N ASN A 50 -4.78 0.78 17.37
CA ASN A 50 -4.04 1.27 18.52
C ASN A 50 -4.80 0.97 19.83
N ASP A 51 -4.22 1.35 20.96
CA ASP A 51 -4.80 1.13 22.31
C ASP A 51 -6.19 1.76 22.45
N ASN A 52 -6.42 2.87 21.75
CA ASN A 52 -7.70 3.56 21.69
C ASN A 52 -8.71 2.91 20.70
N ARG A 53 -8.44 1.67 20.25
CA ARG A 53 -9.23 0.90 19.28
C ARG A 53 -9.42 1.56 17.91
N LYS A 54 -8.64 2.60 17.59
CA LYS A 54 -8.67 3.29 16.29
C LYS A 54 -7.70 2.63 15.31
N ARG A 55 -8.07 2.56 14.03
CA ARG A 55 -7.18 2.03 12.98
C ARG A 55 -5.93 2.90 12.87
N ILE A 56 -4.77 2.26 12.77
CA ILE A 56 -3.48 2.95 12.64
C ILE A 56 -3.33 3.45 11.20
N ARG A 57 -3.20 4.76 11.01
CA ARG A 57 -2.89 5.35 9.69
C ARG A 57 -1.42 5.73 9.64
N LYS A 58 -0.59 4.84 9.09
CA LYS A 58 0.82 5.13 8.79
C LYS A 58 1.00 5.36 7.30
N GLU A 59 1.70 6.42 6.93
CA GLU A 59 2.05 6.72 5.53
C GLU A 59 3.48 6.27 5.22
N THR A 60 3.73 5.88 3.98
CA THR A 60 5.01 5.36 3.50
C THR A 60 5.30 5.90 2.10
N ARG A 61 6.58 6.13 1.80
CA ARG A 61 7.07 6.48 0.47
C ARG A 61 7.35 5.24 -0.39
N TYR A 62 7.31 4.06 0.22
CA TYR A 62 7.59 2.79 -0.42
C TYR A 62 6.30 2.08 -0.82
N PHE A 63 6.32 1.43 -1.98
CA PHE A 63 5.22 0.61 -2.47
C PHE A 63 5.77 -0.60 -3.21
N CYS A 64 4.96 -1.66 -3.29
CA CYS A 64 5.21 -2.78 -4.19
C CYS A 64 4.46 -2.49 -5.49
N PRO A 65 5.15 -2.40 -6.65
CA PRO A 65 4.49 -2.11 -7.93
C PRO A 65 3.63 -3.27 -8.41
N ASP A 66 4.07 -4.51 -8.21
CA ASP A 66 3.36 -5.73 -8.63
C ASP A 66 2.01 -5.90 -7.91
N CYS A 67 1.95 -5.48 -6.64
CA CYS A 67 0.73 -5.51 -5.82
C CYS A 67 0.00 -4.15 -5.75
N ASP A 68 0.54 -3.09 -6.35
CA ASP A 68 0.11 -1.69 -6.27
C ASP A 68 -0.22 -1.20 -4.83
N VAL A 69 0.54 -1.65 -3.83
CA VAL A 69 0.23 -1.43 -2.42
C VAL A 69 1.33 -0.69 -1.68
N GLY A 70 0.95 0.32 -0.87
CA GLY A 70 1.88 0.99 0.03
C GLY A 70 2.25 0.10 1.22
N LEU A 71 3.56 -0.09 1.45
CA LEU A 71 4.09 -0.90 2.56
C LEU A 71 5.24 -0.17 3.25
N CYS A 72 5.34 -0.29 4.58
CA CYS A 72 6.56 0.14 5.28
C CYS A 72 7.70 -0.81 4.94
N LEU A 73 8.93 -0.27 4.82
CA LEU A 73 10.15 -1.04 4.55
C LEU A 73 10.26 -2.28 5.44
N THR A 74 10.13 -2.08 6.75
CA THR A 74 10.15 -3.16 7.76
C THR A 74 9.13 -2.84 8.86
N PRO A 75 8.38 -3.82 9.41
CA PRO A 75 8.27 -5.23 9.00
C PRO A 75 7.16 -5.50 7.96
N CYS A 76 6.45 -4.45 7.52
CA CYS A 76 5.18 -4.60 6.79
C CYS A 76 5.36 -5.27 5.43
N PHE A 77 6.43 -4.96 4.70
CA PHE A 77 6.75 -5.62 3.43
C PHE A 77 6.87 -7.13 3.60
N LYS A 78 7.72 -7.59 4.53
CA LYS A 78 7.88 -9.02 4.84
C LYS A 78 6.54 -9.66 5.21
N LEU A 79 5.81 -9.06 6.15
CA LEU A 79 4.52 -9.63 6.60
C LEU A 79 3.53 -9.78 5.44
N TYR A 80 3.42 -8.76 4.58
CA TYR A 80 2.49 -8.79 3.45
C TYR A 80 2.86 -9.82 2.39
N HIS A 81 4.14 -10.17 2.24
CA HIS A 81 4.57 -11.16 1.24
C HIS A 81 4.85 -12.55 1.81
N THR A 82 4.66 -12.78 3.12
CA THR A 82 4.91 -14.10 3.73
C THR A 82 3.77 -14.64 4.57
N LYS A 83 2.78 -13.82 4.98
CA LYS A 83 1.68 -14.27 5.83
C LYS A 83 0.35 -14.25 5.09
N LEU A 84 -0.38 -15.38 5.16
CA LEU A 84 -1.73 -15.47 4.61
C LEU A 84 -2.66 -14.50 5.36
N ASP A 85 -2.65 -14.55 6.69
CA ASP A 85 -3.49 -13.71 7.57
C ASP A 85 -2.68 -12.58 8.22
N LEU A 86 -3.25 -11.36 8.25
CA LEU A 86 -2.62 -10.10 8.67
C LEU A 86 -3.37 -9.37 9.79
#